data_AF-A0A1M4EIU7-F1
#
_entry.id   AF-A0A1M4EIU7-F1
#
_cell.length_a   1.000
_cell.length_b   1.000
_cell.length_c   1.000
_cell.angle_alpha   90.00
_cell.angle_beta   90.00
_cell.angle_gamma   90.00
#
_symmetry.space_group_name_H-M   'P 1'
#
loop_
_entity.id
_entity.type
_entity.pdbx_description
1 polymer ?
#
loop_
_entity_poly.entity_id
_entity_poly.type
_entity_poly.pdbx_seq_one_letter_code
_entity_poly.pdbx_strand_id
1 'polypeptide(L)' 'MLFGYARISTADQNPDHQIDALLRAGVNRNDIHLDKASGAKDSRPSLDLVLKLLREGDTLKVTRLDRLSRSLVHHLLVGS' A
#
# COMPACT_ATOMS: atom_id res chain seq x y z
N MET A 1 -7.34 3.76 11.70
CA MET A 1 -7.97 3.30 10.44
C MET A 1 -6.94 2.53 9.63
N LEU A 2 -7.35 1.54 8.83
CA LEU A 2 -6.42 0.64 8.13
C LEU A 2 -6.53 0.84 6.62
N PHE A 3 -5.44 1.26 6.00
CA PHE A 3 -5.34 1.49 4.56
C PHE A 3 -4.49 0.41 3.91
N GLY A 4 -4.80 0.09 2.65
CA GLY A 4 -4.07 -0.88 1.86
C GLY A 4 -3.49 -0.23 0.62
N TYR A 5 -2.24 -0.53 0.31
CA TYR A 5 -1.62 -0.09 -0.93
C TYR A 5 -0.91 -1.24 -1.64
N ALA A 6 -1.21 -1.38 -2.92
CA ALA A 6 -0.64 -2.40 -3.80
C ALA A 6 -0.08 -1.75 -5.07
N ARG A 7 0.99 -2.34 -5.62
CA ARG A 7 1.60 -1.87 -6.85
C ARG A 7 1.87 -3.03 -7.80
N ILE A 8 1.47 -2.86 -9.05
CA ILE A 8 1.77 -3.82 -10.13
C ILE A 8 2.69 -3.15 -11.16
N SER A 9 3.76 -3.86 -11.54
CA SER A 9 4.82 -3.32 -12.42
C SER A 9 4.54 -3.53 -13.91
N THR A 10 3.42 -4.13 -14.26
CA THR A 10 3.07 -4.47 -15.65
C THR A 10 1.57 -4.67 -15.73
N ALA A 11 0.95 -4.33 -16.87
CA ALA A 11 -0.49 -4.51 -17.08
C ALA A 11 -0.97 -5.96 -16.95
N ASP A 12 -0.06 -6.92 -17.12
CA ASP A 12 -0.28 -8.36 -17.04
C ASP A 12 -0.16 -8.94 -15.64
N GLN A 13 0.38 -8.18 -14.68
CA GLN A 13 0.51 -8.67 -13.31
C GLN A 13 -0.87 -8.60 -12.63
N ASN A 14 -1.43 -9.77 -12.28
CA ASN A 14 -2.71 -9.84 -11.62
C ASN A 14 -2.63 -9.18 -10.21
N PRO A 15 -3.38 -8.09 -9.96
CA PRO A 15 -3.43 -7.46 -8.64
C PRO A 15 -4.23 -8.25 -7.60
N ASP A 16 -5.04 -9.23 -8.02
CA ASP A 16 -5.97 -9.96 -7.15
C ASP A 16 -5.28 -10.57 -5.94
N HIS A 17 -4.12 -11.22 -6.12
CA HIS A 17 -3.36 -11.80 -5.00
C HIS A 17 -2.91 -10.75 -3.98
N GLN A 18 -2.62 -9.53 -4.43
CA GLN A 18 -2.22 -8.43 -3.54
C GLN A 18 -3.45 -7.87 -2.80
N ILE A 19 -4.55 -7.65 -3.52
CA ILE A 19 -5.81 -7.18 -2.95
C ILE A 19 -6.31 -8.18 -1.90
N ASP A 20 -6.31 -9.46 -2.23
CA ASP A 20 -6.72 -10.56 -1.34
C ASP A 20 -5.83 -10.65 -0.09
N ALA A 21 -4.52 -10.43 -0.21
CA ALA A 21 -3.64 -10.33 0.95
C ALA A 21 -3.96 -9.12 1.84
N LEU A 22 -4.32 -7.96 1.26
CA LEU A 22 -4.73 -6.77 2.01
C LEU A 22 -6.08 -6.97 2.71
N LEU A 23 -7.04 -7.59 2.02
CA LEU A 23 -8.34 -7.96 2.60
C LEU A 23 -8.15 -8.92 3.79
N ARG A 24 -7.30 -9.94 3.65
CA ARG A 24 -6.93 -10.84 4.76
C ARG A 24 -6.23 -10.13 5.92
N ALA A 25 -5.50 -9.06 5.64
CA ALA A 25 -4.86 -8.23 6.66
C ALA A 25 -5.87 -7.32 7.40
N GLY A 26 -7.16 -7.38 7.05
CA GLY A 26 -8.24 -6.60 7.65
C GLY A 26 -8.48 -5.25 7.00
N VAL A 27 -7.85 -4.96 5.86
CA VAL A 27 -8.08 -3.70 5.12
C VAL A 27 -9.44 -3.78 4.43
N ASN A 28 -10.24 -2.74 4.56
CA ASN A 28 -11.47 -2.62 3.80
C ASN A 28 -11.20 -2.44 2.31
N ARG A 29 -12.02 -3.06 1.45
CA ARG A 29 -11.86 -2.96 -0.01
C ARG A 29 -11.89 -1.53 -0.54
N ASN A 30 -12.63 -0.63 0.12
CA ASN A 30 -12.73 0.79 -0.24
C ASN A 30 -11.46 1.58 0.12
N ASP A 31 -10.67 1.09 1.07
CA ASP A 31 -9.42 1.69 1.54
C ASP A 31 -8.19 1.01 0.88
N ILE A 32 -8.41 0.18 -0.16
CA ILE A 32 -7.36 -0.44 -0.95
C ILE A 32 -7.08 0.42 -2.19
N HIS A 33 -5.84 0.88 -2.29
CA HIS A 33 -5.34 1.71 -3.37
C HIS A 33 -4.32 0.95 -4.20
N LEU A 34 -4.48 0.99 -5.52
CA LEU A 34 -3.61 0.27 -6.46
C LEU A 34 -2.95 1.23 -7.44
N ASP A 35 -1.62 1.24 -7.45
CA ASP A 35 -0.86 1.92 -8.51
C ASP A 35 -0.38 0.92 -9.57
N LYS A 36 -0.58 1.28 -10.83
CA LYS A 36 -0.12 0.52 -11.99
C LYS A 36 1.06 1.23 -12.62
N ALA A 37 2.26 0.66 -12.46
CA ALA A 37 3.43 1.14 -13.18
C ALA A 37 3.40 0.57 -14.59
N SER A 38 3.32 1.45 -15.59
CA SER A 38 3.41 1.08 -16.99
C SER A 38 4.64 1.78 -17.58
N GLY A 39 5.69 1.02 -17.88
CA GLY A 39 6.93 1.55 -18.47
C GLY A 39 7.81 2.34 -17.49
N ALA A 40 8.71 3.16 -18.04
CA ALA A 40 9.76 3.88 -17.31
C ALA A 40 9.29 4.93 -16.30
N LYS A 41 7.98 5.17 -16.17
CA LYS A 41 7.41 6.12 -15.20
C LYS A 41 7.03 5.43 -13.90
N ASP A 42 7.74 5.80 -12.83
CA ASP A 42 7.51 5.38 -11.45
C ASP A 42 6.47 6.28 -10.74
N SER A 43 5.43 6.74 -11.45
CA SER A 43 4.42 7.60 -10.83
C SER A 43 3.56 6.80 -9.84
N ARG A 44 3.42 7.31 -8.61
CA ARG A 44 2.66 6.68 -7.51
C ARG A 44 1.58 7.61 -6.94
N PRO A 45 0.60 8.04 -7.76
CA PRO A 45 -0.42 8.98 -7.31
C PRO A 45 -1.30 8.42 -6.19
N SER A 46 -1.57 7.11 -6.20
CA SER A 46 -2.43 6.48 -5.19
C SER A 46 -1.72 6.38 -3.84
N LEU A 47 -0.43 6.08 -3.82
CA LEU A 47 0.36 6.11 -2.59
C LEU A 47 0.41 7.51 -1.98
N ASP A 48 0.65 8.54 -2.78
CA ASP A 48 0.72 9.94 -2.32
C ASP A 48 -0.61 10.38 -1.68
N LEU A 49 -1.73 9.98 -2.29
CA LEU A 49 -3.06 10.23 -1.77
C LEU A 49 -3.27 9.54 -0.42
N VAL A 50 -2.91 8.26 -0.30
CA VAL A 50 -3.03 7.54 0.98
C VAL A 50 -2.16 8.18 2.06
N LEU A 51 -0.91 8.55 1.74
CA LEU A 51 -0.02 9.23 2.68
C LEU A 51 -0.60 10.56 3.18
N LYS A 52 -1.35 11.29 2.34
CA LYS A 52 -2.07 12.51 2.74
C LYS A 52 -3.33 12.24 3.57
N LEU A 53 -3.96 11.08 3.38
CA LEU A 53 -5.13 10.66 4.15
C LEU A 53 -4.76 10.09 5.52
N LEU A 54 -3.58 9.50 5.66
CA LEU A 54 -3.08 8.94 6.91
C LEU A 54 -3.00 10.02 7.98
N ARG A 55 -3.58 9.73 9.14
CA ARG A 55 -3.45 10.52 10.35
C ARG A 55 -2.69 9.74 11.41
N GLU A 56 -2.33 10.42 12.48
CA GLU A 56 -1.73 9.78 13.66
C GLU A 56 -2.67 8.69 14.20
N GLY A 57 -2.14 7.47 14.35
CA GLY A 57 -2.91 6.28 14.75
C GLY A 57 -3.48 5.45 13.60
N ASP A 58 -3.34 5.88 12.34
CA ASP A 58 -3.66 5.06 11.17
C ASP A 58 -2.52 4.12 10.78
N THR A 59 -2.87 3.02 10.11
CA THR A 59 -1.91 2.01 9.67
C THR A 59 -2.05 1.78 8.17
N LEU A 60 -0.92 1.83 7.45
CA LEU A 60 -0.85 1.50 6.04
C LEU A 60 -0.23 0.11 5.84
N LYS A 61 -0.98 -0.80 5.22
CA LYS A 61 -0.52 -2.13 4.82
C LYS A 61 -0.14 -2.13 3.35
N VAL A 62 1.00 -2.73 3.03
CA VAL A 62 1.61 -2.72 1.70
C VAL A 62 2.08 -4.12 1.32
N THR A 63 1.76 -4.56 0.10
CA THR A 63 2.03 -5.95 -0.36
C THR A 63 3.39 -6.13 -1.01
N ARG A 64 3.87 -5.11 -1.74
CA ARG A 64 5.24 -5.08 -2.28
C ARG A 64 5.80 -3.68 -2.10
N LEU A 65 6.79 -3.60 -1.22
CA LEU A 65 7.45 -2.35 -0.87
C LEU A 65 8.95 -2.64 -0.72
N ASP A 66 9.57 -3.01 -1.84
CA ASP A 66 10.97 -3.48 -1.86
C ASP A 66 11.96 -2.46 -1.24
N ARG A 67 11.57 -1.18 -1.12
CA ARG A 67 12.48 -0.12 -0.62
C ARG A 67 11.91 0.90 0.38
N LEU A 68 10.62 0.86 0.70
CA LEU A 68 9.99 1.78 1.68
C LEU A 68 9.68 1.09 3.02
N SER A 69 9.79 -0.24 3.07
CA SER A 69 9.58 -1.08 4.26
C SER A 69 10.55 -0.77 5.38
N ARG A 70 11.76 -0.28 5.07
CA ARG A 70 12.80 -0.06 6.08
C ARG A 70 12.65 1.26 6.85
N SER A 71 11.92 2.24 6.30
CA SER A 71 11.80 3.57 6.92
C SER A 71 10.44 3.84 7.58
N LEU A 72 9.36 3.19 7.12
CA LEU A 72 8.02 3.40 7.69
C LEU A 72 7.68 2.46 8.86
N VAL A 73 8.28 1.26 8.87
CA VAL A 73 8.02 0.25 9.92
C VAL A 73 8.52 0.70 11.29
N HIS A 74 9.49 1.61 11.34
CA HIS A 74 10.03 2.11 12.61
C HIS A 74 9.05 2.98 13.39
N HIS A 75 8.09 3.66 12.74
CA HIS A 75 7.11 4.50 13.43
C HIS A 75 5.79 3.78 13.78
N LEU A 76 5.58 2.55 13.31
CA LEU A 76 4.31 1.82 13.47
C LEU A 76 4.42 0.58 14.38
N LEU A 77 5.59 0.30 14.97
CA LEU A 77 5.82 -0.84 15.85
C LEU A 77 6.48 -0.47 17.20
N VAL A 78 6.19 0.71 17.75
CA VAL A 78 6.45 0.98 19.17
C VAL A 78 5.12 1.33 19.82
N GLY A 79 4.43 0.29 20.23
CA GLY A 79 3.12 0.35 20.87
C GLY A 79 2.82 -0.96 21.60
N SER A 80 3.81 -1.49 22.32
CA SER A 80 3.72 -2.45 23.44
C SER A 80 5.09 -2.53 24.11
#